data_AF-X1A8F4-F1
#
_entry.id   AF-X1A8F4-F1
#
_cell.length_a   1.000
_cell.length_b   1.000
_cell.length_c   1.000
_cell.angle_alpha   90.00
_cell.angle_beta   90.00
_cell.angle_gamma   90.00
#
_symmetry.space_group_name_H-M   'P 1'
#
loop_
_entity.id
_entity.type
_entity.pdbx_description
1 polymer ?
#
loop_
_entity_poly.entity_id
_entity_poly.type
_entity_poly.pdbx_seq_one_letter_code
_entity_poly.pdbx_strand_id
1 'polypeptide(L)'
;MPDINLASKAGVTLVKDEDNLIPINRSNDKKVLVIDFPLKRLFMAEDDIGNNNLLVSFLRKEGIKVEHHTLLESNSEMSLPKGINLVIVCAYGAAHNTYQVKIVKKLLANGIPLIVISSNPYDLQVFPEIPAFLTIYDYSPFNLKVASEIITGKYKANGTLPVTLKI
;
A
#
# COMPACT_ATOMS: atom_id res chain seq x y z
N MET A 1 8.97 -31.33 -10.60
CA MET A 1 8.86 -29.91 -10.99
C MET A 1 9.20 -29.07 -9.77
N PRO A 2 10.11 -28.09 -9.84
CA PRO A 2 10.33 -27.18 -8.73
C PRO A 2 9.06 -26.37 -8.50
N ASP A 3 8.67 -26.18 -7.24
CA ASP A 3 7.50 -25.42 -6.83
C ASP A 3 7.58 -23.98 -7.36
N ILE A 4 6.87 -23.70 -8.45
CA ILE A 4 6.69 -22.35 -9.03
C ILE A 4 6.24 -21.34 -7.97
N ASN A 5 5.57 -21.81 -6.91
CA ASN A 5 5.14 -21.02 -5.78
C ASN A 5 6.28 -20.40 -4.94
N LEU A 6 7.49 -20.97 -4.90
CA LEU A 6 8.59 -20.46 -4.07
C LEU A 6 9.36 -19.31 -4.72
N ALA A 7 9.66 -19.40 -6.03
CA ALA A 7 10.29 -18.31 -6.77
C ALA A 7 9.34 -17.08 -6.89
N SER A 8 8.04 -17.32 -6.99
CA SER A 8 7.01 -16.28 -7.16
C SER A 8 6.69 -15.52 -5.85
N LYS A 9 7.02 -16.07 -4.68
CA LYS A 9 6.82 -15.43 -3.37
C LYS A 9 7.89 -14.39 -2.99
N ALA A 10 8.94 -14.28 -3.81
CA ALA A 10 9.90 -13.17 -3.74
C ALA A 10 9.36 -11.87 -4.38
N GLY A 11 8.17 -11.90 -5.00
CA GLY A 11 7.54 -10.75 -5.67
C GLY A 11 6.99 -9.67 -4.74
N VAL A 12 7.08 -9.83 -3.42
CA VAL A 12 6.73 -8.79 -2.45
C VAL A 12 7.78 -8.74 -1.34
N THR A 13 8.30 -7.55 -1.07
CA THR A 13 9.36 -7.30 -0.08
C THR A 13 8.87 -6.32 0.97
N LEU A 14 8.91 -6.72 2.24
CA LEU A 14 8.74 -5.81 3.38
C LEU A 14 10.08 -5.09 3.60
N VAL A 15 10.15 -3.83 3.16
CA VAL A 15 11.39 -3.06 3.17
C VAL A 15 11.64 -2.43 4.54
N LYS A 16 10.56 -1.98 5.18
CA LYS A 16 10.58 -1.28 6.46
C LYS A 16 9.34 -1.63 7.26
N ASP A 17 9.49 -1.84 8.57
CA ASP A 17 8.38 -2.01 9.53
C ASP A 17 8.86 -1.73 10.97
N GLU A 18 9.11 -0.45 11.29
CA GLU A 18 9.69 -0.03 12.58
C GLU A 18 8.72 -0.24 13.76
N ASP A 19 7.42 -0.09 13.52
CA ASP A 19 6.38 -0.17 14.54
C ASP A 19 5.70 -1.55 14.61
N ASN A 20 6.21 -2.55 13.87
CA ASN A 20 5.60 -3.88 13.75
C ASN A 20 4.11 -3.80 13.31
N LEU A 21 3.81 -2.94 12.33
CA LEU A 21 2.47 -2.76 11.81
C LEU A 21 2.01 -3.94 10.97
N ILE A 22 2.95 -4.74 10.43
CA ILE A 22 2.66 -5.92 9.63
C ILE A 22 3.09 -7.18 10.40
N PRO A 23 2.16 -8.10 10.72
CA PRO A 23 0.77 -8.13 10.29
C PRO A 23 -0.15 -7.20 11.09
N ILE A 24 -1.18 -6.68 10.42
CA ILE A 24 -2.15 -5.76 11.02
C ILE A 24 -3.06 -6.48 12.03
N ASN A 25 -3.52 -5.76 13.04
CA ASN A 25 -4.50 -6.27 13.99
C ASN A 25 -5.88 -6.42 13.31
N ARG A 26 -6.43 -7.65 13.32
CA ARG A 26 -7.68 -8.03 12.65
C ARG A 26 -8.93 -7.91 13.54
N SER A 27 -8.84 -7.21 14.68
CA SER A 27 -9.99 -7.04 15.57
C SER A 27 -11.15 -6.34 14.85
N ASN A 28 -12.38 -6.79 15.10
CA ASN A 28 -13.59 -6.36 14.38
C ASN A 28 -13.93 -4.86 14.53
N ASP A 29 -13.33 -4.17 15.50
CA ASP A 29 -13.46 -2.73 15.71
C ASP A 29 -12.48 -1.91 14.86
N LYS A 30 -11.42 -2.54 14.32
CA LYS A 30 -10.38 -1.84 13.57
C LYS A 30 -10.83 -1.55 12.14
N LYS A 31 -10.81 -0.26 11.79
CA LYS A 31 -11.12 0.24 10.44
C LYS A 31 -9.85 0.67 9.74
N VAL A 32 -9.62 0.10 8.56
CA VAL A 32 -8.50 0.44 7.68
C VAL A 32 -8.99 1.35 6.58
N LEU A 33 -8.28 2.46 6.35
CA LEU A 33 -8.48 3.30 5.18
C LEU A 33 -7.41 2.94 4.14
N VAL A 34 -7.82 2.51 2.95
CA VAL A 34 -6.94 2.40 1.80
C VAL A 34 -7.08 3.65 0.94
N ILE A 35 -5.95 4.26 0.60
CA ILE A 35 -5.87 5.42 -0.28
C ILE A 35 -5.05 5.02 -1.49
N ASP A 36 -5.53 5.35 -2.67
CA ASP A 36 -4.77 5.22 -3.91
C ASP A 36 -4.91 6.48 -4.77
N PHE A 37 -4.21 6.47 -5.90
CA PHE A 37 -4.19 7.56 -6.88
C PHE A 37 -4.51 7.00 -8.26
N PRO A 38 -5.10 7.79 -9.17
CA PRO A 38 -5.34 7.34 -10.53
C PRO A 38 -4.04 6.99 -11.25
N LEU A 39 -4.00 5.82 -11.87
CA LEU A 39 -2.94 5.47 -12.81
C LEU A 39 -3.16 6.26 -14.11
N LYS A 40 -2.52 7.42 -14.24
CA LYS A 40 -2.57 8.29 -15.45
C LYS A 40 -2.34 7.55 -16.78
N ARG A 41 -1.75 6.34 -16.78
CA ARG A 41 -1.37 5.58 -17.98
C ARG A 41 -2.31 4.43 -18.37
N LEU A 42 -3.34 4.11 -17.59
CA LEU A 42 -4.20 2.93 -17.81
C LEU A 42 -5.70 3.25 -18.00
N PHE A 43 -6.16 4.44 -17.60
CA PHE A 43 -7.57 4.79 -17.65
C PHE A 43 -7.83 5.81 -18.78
N MET A 44 -7.94 5.31 -20.01
CA MET A 44 -8.60 6.06 -21.12
C MET A 44 -10.13 5.87 -21.11
N ALA A 45 -10.67 5.17 -20.11
CA ALA A 45 -12.11 5.09 -19.85
C ALA A 45 -12.36 5.64 -18.45
N GLU A 46 -13.07 6.78 -18.40
CA GLU A 46 -13.40 7.50 -17.16
C GLU A 46 -14.34 6.69 -16.23
N ASP A 47 -15.02 5.66 -16.77
CA ASP A 47 -16.06 4.90 -16.08
C ASP A 47 -15.55 3.85 -15.07
N ASP A 48 -14.28 3.43 -15.13
CA ASP A 48 -13.74 2.35 -14.28
C ASP A 48 -12.96 2.85 -13.05
N ILE A 49 -12.85 4.17 -12.87
CA ILE A 49 -12.00 4.82 -11.85
C ILE A 49 -12.54 4.61 -10.41
N GLY A 50 -13.77 4.13 -10.27
CA GLY A 50 -14.53 4.26 -9.02
C GLY A 50 -14.55 3.08 -8.03
N ASN A 51 -14.25 1.83 -8.40
CA ASN A 51 -14.67 0.73 -7.50
C ASN A 51 -13.85 -0.57 -7.45
N ASN A 52 -12.83 -0.77 -8.28
CA ASN A 52 -12.13 -2.06 -8.38
C ASN A 52 -10.65 -2.02 -7.99
N ASN A 53 -10.33 -1.41 -6.84
CA ASN A 53 -9.01 -1.63 -6.25
C ASN A 53 -8.90 -3.11 -5.79
N LEU A 54 -8.04 -3.88 -6.46
CA LEU A 54 -7.85 -5.31 -6.19
C LEU A 54 -7.29 -5.59 -4.81
N LEU A 55 -6.39 -4.74 -4.29
CA LEU A 55 -5.87 -4.88 -2.93
C LEU A 55 -7.01 -4.76 -1.91
N VAL A 56 -7.88 -3.77 -2.07
CA VAL A 56 -9.07 -3.59 -1.22
C VAL A 56 -9.95 -4.84 -1.25
N SER A 57 -10.18 -5.39 -2.43
CA SER A 57 -10.95 -6.63 -2.60
C SER A 57 -10.32 -7.82 -1.88
N PHE A 58 -9.00 -7.97 -1.93
CA PHE A 58 -8.31 -9.05 -1.21
C PHE A 58 -8.28 -8.84 0.31
N LEU A 59 -8.03 -7.62 0.79
CA LEU A 59 -8.10 -7.28 2.22
C LEU A 59 -9.50 -7.56 2.80
N ARG A 60 -10.56 -7.22 2.06
CA ARG A 60 -11.95 -7.53 2.45
C ARG A 60 -12.20 -9.05 2.50
N LYS A 61 -11.66 -9.83 1.55
CA LYS A 61 -11.73 -11.31 1.57
C LYS A 61 -10.99 -11.90 2.77
N GLU A 62 -9.93 -11.23 3.24
CA GLU A 62 -9.24 -11.53 4.49
C GLU A 62 -9.96 -10.92 5.71
N GLY A 63 -11.24 -10.53 5.60
CA GLY A 63 -12.06 -10.09 6.73
C GLY A 63 -11.74 -8.71 7.28
N ILE A 64 -10.93 -7.91 6.58
CA ILE A 64 -10.58 -6.55 7.02
C ILE A 64 -11.70 -5.57 6.66
N LYS A 65 -12.09 -4.73 7.62
CA LYS A 65 -13.00 -3.61 7.37
C LYS A 65 -12.25 -2.48 6.68
N VAL A 66 -12.43 -2.37 5.36
CA VAL A 66 -11.72 -1.40 4.51
C VAL A 66 -12.66 -0.33 3.97
N GLU A 67 -12.39 0.92 4.32
CA GLU A 67 -12.83 2.11 3.56
C GLU A 67 -11.78 2.41 2.48
N HIS A 68 -12.20 2.84 1.29
CA HIS A 68 -11.30 3.08 0.16
C HIS A 68 -11.60 4.44 -0.48
N HIS A 69 -10.56 5.25 -0.68
CA HIS A 69 -10.64 6.53 -1.38
C HIS A 69 -9.55 6.65 -2.46
N THR A 70 -9.95 7.07 -3.65
CA THR A 70 -9.03 7.49 -4.71
C THR A 70 -8.83 9.00 -4.65
N LEU A 71 -7.59 9.47 -4.51
CA LEU A 71 -7.26 10.89 -4.47
C LEU A 71 -6.81 11.41 -5.83
N LEU A 72 -7.55 12.38 -6.37
CA LEU A 72 -7.19 13.11 -7.58
C LEU A 72 -6.28 14.29 -7.22
N GLU A 73 -5.32 14.64 -8.08
CA GLU A 73 -4.42 15.80 -7.87
C GLU A 73 -5.19 17.13 -7.68
N SER A 74 -6.40 17.24 -8.23
CA SER A 74 -7.31 18.38 -8.02
C SER A 74 -7.84 18.51 -6.60
N ASN A 75 -7.79 17.43 -5.81
CA ASN A 75 -8.25 17.41 -4.43
C ASN A 75 -7.09 17.84 -3.53
N SER A 76 -6.98 19.14 -3.29
CA SER A 76 -6.00 19.74 -2.37
C SER A 76 -6.32 19.44 -0.90
N GLU A 77 -7.58 19.13 -0.59
CA GLU A 77 -8.07 18.88 0.75
C GLU A 77 -8.40 17.41 0.94
N MET A 78 -7.57 16.72 1.70
CA MET A 78 -7.91 15.42 2.28
C MET A 78 -8.24 15.60 3.75
N SER A 79 -9.44 15.16 4.15
CA SER A 79 -9.83 14.91 5.53
C SER A 79 -9.86 13.40 5.79
N LEU A 80 -9.35 12.99 6.96
CA LEU A 80 -9.43 11.59 7.38
C LEU A 80 -10.82 11.32 7.96
N PRO A 81 -11.49 10.23 7.54
CA PRO A 81 -12.70 9.77 8.21
C PRO A 81 -12.46 9.54 9.70
N LYS A 82 -13.48 9.74 10.52
CA LYS A 82 -13.39 9.45 11.96
C LYS A 82 -13.27 7.95 12.19
N GLY A 83 -12.51 7.57 13.23
CA GLY A 83 -12.39 6.18 13.68
C GLY A 83 -11.51 5.30 12.81
N ILE A 84 -10.70 5.87 11.91
CA ILE A 84 -9.66 5.11 11.20
C ILE A 84 -8.54 4.73 12.18
N ASN A 85 -8.12 3.46 12.15
CA ASN A 85 -7.07 2.95 13.02
C ASN A 85 -5.74 2.70 12.29
N LEU A 86 -5.79 2.60 10.97
CA LEU A 86 -4.64 2.35 10.10
C LEU A 86 -4.95 2.93 8.72
N VAL A 87 -3.95 3.57 8.13
CA VAL A 87 -3.99 4.02 6.74
C VAL A 87 -3.01 3.17 5.92
N ILE A 88 -3.47 2.71 4.76
CA ILE A 88 -2.63 2.05 3.75
C ILE A 88 -2.66 2.93 2.49
N VAL A 89 -1.50 3.40 2.03
CA VAL A 89 -1.40 4.20 0.81
C VAL A 89 -0.78 3.36 -0.30
N CYS A 90 -1.49 3.20 -1.42
CA CYS A 90 -0.93 2.66 -2.66
C CYS A 90 -0.31 3.81 -3.48
N ALA A 91 1.00 3.95 -3.40
CA ALA A 91 1.76 4.99 -4.10
C ALA A 91 2.23 4.51 -5.48
N TYR A 92 2.10 5.38 -6.48
CA TYR A 92 2.44 5.09 -7.86
C TYR A 92 3.54 6.03 -8.34
N GLY A 93 4.80 5.61 -8.21
CA GLY A 93 5.95 6.38 -8.67
C GLY A 93 6.11 7.70 -7.93
N ALA A 94 5.95 7.68 -6.61
CA ALA A 94 5.97 8.89 -5.79
C ALA A 94 7.31 9.63 -5.85
N ALA A 95 8.42 8.95 -6.14
CA ALA A 95 9.71 9.60 -6.41
C ALA A 95 9.65 10.67 -7.53
N HIS A 96 8.65 10.59 -8.42
CA HIS A 96 8.41 11.54 -9.49
C HIS A 96 7.07 12.28 -9.37
N ASN A 97 6.37 12.16 -8.24
CA ASN A 97 5.07 12.77 -8.01
C ASN A 97 5.01 13.51 -6.67
N THR A 98 5.25 14.82 -6.71
CA THR A 98 5.27 15.68 -5.51
C THR A 98 3.91 15.75 -4.80
N TYR A 99 2.79 15.52 -5.51
CA TYR A 99 1.47 15.51 -4.89
C TYR A 99 1.33 14.29 -3.97
N GLN A 100 1.70 13.09 -4.44
CA GLN A 100 1.67 11.88 -3.62
C GLN A 100 2.59 12.01 -2.41
N VAL A 101 3.80 12.58 -2.58
CA VAL A 101 4.73 12.84 -1.46
C VAL A 101 4.09 13.74 -0.40
N LYS A 102 3.44 14.83 -0.82
CA LYS A 102 2.74 15.74 0.11
C LYS A 102 1.61 15.03 0.86
N ILE A 103 0.82 14.20 0.17
CA ILE A 103 -0.27 13.44 0.80
C ILE A 103 0.28 12.44 1.82
N VAL A 104 1.30 11.65 1.48
CA VAL A 104 1.91 10.68 2.40
C VAL A 104 2.45 11.37 3.65
N LYS A 105 3.20 12.48 3.50
CA LYS A 105 3.71 13.25 4.65
C LYS A 105 2.58 13.85 5.50
N LYS A 106 1.52 14.37 4.86
CA LYS A 106 0.35 14.88 5.57
C LYS A 106 -0.33 13.77 6.38
N LEU A 107 -0.52 12.59 5.80
CA LEU A 107 -1.12 11.44 6.48
C LEU A 107 -0.29 11.01 7.68
N LEU A 108 1.04 10.90 7.52
CA LEU A 108 1.94 10.59 8.62
C LEU A 108 1.81 11.57 9.79
N ALA A 109 1.71 12.87 9.49
CA ALA A 109 1.57 13.91 10.51
C ALA A 109 0.25 13.85 11.33
N ASN A 110 -0.76 13.08 10.89
CA ASN A 110 -2.00 12.90 11.65
C ASN A 110 -1.86 11.91 12.82
N GLY A 111 -0.73 11.21 12.95
CA GLY A 111 -0.45 10.28 14.05
C GLY A 111 -1.23 8.96 13.99
N ILE A 112 -1.93 8.69 12.89
CA ILE A 112 -2.52 7.37 12.62
C ILE A 112 -1.42 6.48 12.02
N PRO A 113 -1.29 5.21 12.44
CA PRO A 113 -0.38 4.25 11.80
C PRO A 113 -0.54 4.25 10.28
N LEU A 114 0.60 4.19 9.57
CA LEU A 114 0.66 4.34 8.12
C LEU A 114 1.55 3.27 7.50
N ILE A 115 0.99 2.52 6.56
CA ILE A 115 1.72 1.61 5.67
C ILE A 115 1.69 2.19 4.26
N VAL A 116 2.83 2.26 3.59
CA VAL A 116 2.89 2.62 2.16
C VAL A 116 3.24 1.38 1.35
N ILE A 117 2.51 1.19 0.24
CA ILE A 117 2.73 0.13 -0.74
C ILE A 117 3.12 0.80 -2.06
N SER A 118 4.18 0.33 -2.70
CA SER A 118 4.57 0.82 -4.03
C SER A 118 5.14 -0.30 -4.90
N SER A 119 5.05 -0.16 -6.21
CA SER A 119 5.82 -0.98 -7.14
C SER A 119 7.30 -0.55 -7.23
N ASN A 120 7.62 0.66 -6.78
CA ASN A 120 8.96 1.23 -6.88
C ASN A 120 9.60 1.35 -5.49
N PRO A 121 10.65 0.55 -5.18
CA PRO A 121 11.30 0.64 -3.87
C PRO A 121 12.00 1.99 -3.61
N TYR A 122 12.36 2.72 -4.66
CA TYR A 122 12.96 4.06 -4.53
C TYR A 122 11.99 5.10 -4.00
N ASP A 123 10.67 4.87 -4.03
CA ASP A 123 9.68 5.79 -3.48
C ASP A 123 9.88 5.99 -1.97
N LEU A 124 10.43 5.02 -1.23
CA LEU A 124 10.74 5.18 0.19
C LEU A 124 11.73 6.35 0.44
N GLN A 125 12.63 6.65 -0.51
CA GLN A 125 13.63 7.71 -0.34
C GLN A 125 13.04 9.13 -0.30
N VAL A 126 11.82 9.33 -0.80
CA VAL A 126 11.15 10.66 -0.75
C VAL A 126 10.27 10.86 0.48
N PHE A 127 10.13 9.82 1.32
CA PHE A 127 9.50 9.86 2.64
C PHE A 127 10.10 8.82 3.59
N PRO A 128 11.43 8.83 3.85
CA PRO A 128 12.11 7.81 4.65
C PRO A 128 11.57 7.68 6.09
N GLU A 129 10.87 8.69 6.57
CA GLU A 129 10.26 8.76 7.90
C GLU A 129 9.03 7.84 8.09
N ILE A 130 8.45 7.25 7.04
CA ILE A 130 7.28 6.36 7.23
C ILE A 130 7.67 5.11 8.02
N PRO A 131 6.81 4.57 8.89
CA PRO A 131 7.17 3.45 9.75
C PRO A 131 7.16 2.11 9.01
N ALA A 132 6.29 1.93 8.01
CA ALA A 132 6.14 0.69 7.27
C ALA A 132 6.04 0.90 5.75
N PHE A 133 6.83 0.13 5.00
CA PHE A 133 6.89 0.19 3.53
C PHE A 133 7.01 -1.20 2.91
N LEU A 134 6.08 -1.50 1.98
CA LEU A 134 6.00 -2.77 1.26
C LEU A 134 6.19 -2.51 -0.25
N THR A 135 7.15 -3.20 -0.86
CA THR A 135 7.35 -3.15 -2.32
C THR A 135 6.71 -4.37 -2.98
N ILE A 136 5.88 -4.15 -4.00
CA ILE A 136 5.19 -5.21 -4.75
C ILE A 136 5.69 -5.40 -6.18
N TYR A 137 6.65 -4.57 -6.63
CA TYR A 137 7.30 -4.54 -7.96
C TYR A 137 6.39 -4.34 -9.18
N ASP A 138 5.16 -4.84 -9.16
CA ASP A 138 4.09 -4.58 -10.11
C ASP A 138 2.71 -4.72 -9.44
N TYR A 139 1.68 -4.21 -10.10
CA TYR A 139 0.29 -4.25 -9.63
C TYR A 139 -0.49 -5.47 -10.14
N SER A 140 0.19 -6.57 -10.47
CA SER A 140 -0.49 -7.79 -10.89
C SER A 140 -1.44 -8.30 -9.80
N PRO A 141 -2.59 -8.93 -10.17
CA PRO A 141 -3.49 -9.51 -9.18
C PRO A 141 -2.80 -10.49 -8.22
N PHE A 142 -1.74 -11.17 -8.69
CA PHE A 142 -0.95 -12.08 -7.88
C PHE A 142 -0.17 -11.34 -6.78
N ASN A 143 0.61 -10.31 -7.13
CA ASN A 143 1.40 -9.56 -6.15
C ASN A 143 0.52 -8.78 -5.16
N LEU A 144 -0.62 -8.25 -5.61
CA LEU A 144 -1.59 -7.61 -4.72
C LEU A 144 -2.23 -8.61 -3.75
N LYS A 145 -2.51 -9.84 -4.19
CA LYS A 145 -2.96 -10.91 -3.31
C LYS A 145 -1.89 -11.26 -2.27
N VAL A 146 -0.65 -11.51 -2.70
CA VAL A 146 0.46 -11.80 -1.78
C VAL A 146 0.68 -10.66 -0.79
N ALA A 147 0.61 -9.41 -1.23
CA ALA A 147 0.68 -8.23 -0.35
C ALA A 147 -0.42 -8.27 0.72
N SER A 148 -1.67 -8.55 0.34
CA SER A 148 -2.77 -8.69 1.31
C SER A 148 -2.53 -9.82 2.33
N GLU A 149 -1.98 -10.96 1.88
CA GLU A 149 -1.67 -12.11 2.75
C GLU A 149 -0.52 -11.78 3.71
N ILE A 150 0.45 -10.97 3.27
CA ILE A 150 1.54 -10.44 4.12
C ILE A 150 0.99 -9.46 5.15
N ILE A 151 0.24 -8.45 4.70
CA ILE A 151 -0.38 -7.43 5.56
C ILE A 151 -1.23 -8.08 6.64
N THR A 152 -1.93 -9.18 6.34
CA THR A 152 -2.81 -9.88 7.28
C THR A 152 -2.14 -11.04 8.03
N GLY A 153 -0.85 -11.29 7.80
CA GLY A 153 -0.06 -12.30 8.50
C GLY A 153 -0.28 -13.74 8.08
N LYS A 154 -1.08 -13.97 7.04
CA LYS A 154 -1.30 -15.29 6.43
C LYS A 154 -0.04 -15.80 5.71
N TYR A 155 0.80 -14.88 5.26
CA TYR A 155 2.10 -15.18 4.67
C TYR A 155 3.17 -14.26 5.29
N LYS A 156 4.36 -14.80 5.59
CA LYS A 156 5.49 -13.96 6.00
C LYS A 156 6.24 -13.47 4.77
N ALA A 157 6.54 -12.17 4.68
CA ALA A 157 7.36 -11.65 3.60
C ALA A 157 8.74 -12.33 3.61
N ASN A 158 9.15 -12.90 2.48
CA ASN A 158 10.47 -13.51 2.29
C ASN A 158 11.26 -12.87 1.13
N GLY A 159 10.70 -11.85 0.47
CA GLY A 159 11.40 -11.06 -0.53
C GLY A 159 12.59 -10.33 0.09
N THR A 160 13.68 -10.23 -0.66
CA THR A 160 14.85 -9.42 -0.29
C THR A 160 14.95 -8.29 -1.31
N LEU A 161 15.29 -7.09 -0.83
CA LEU A 161 15.38 -5.93 -1.71
C LEU A 161 16.54 -6.12 -2.71
N PRO A 162 16.30 -6.05 -4.03
CA PRO A 162 17.34 -6.27 -5.03
C PRO A 162 18.22 -5.04 -5.28
N VAL A 163 18.02 -3.96 -4.51
CA VAL A 163 18.68 -2.67 -4.67
C VAL A 163 19.08 -2.11 -3.30
N THR A 164 20.07 -1.21 -3.30
CA THR A 164 20.43 -0.43 -2.11
C THR A 164 19.66 0.88 -2.10
N LEU A 165 18.99 1.19 -0.99
CA LEU A 165 18.35 2.48 -0.77
C LEU A 165 19.26 3.41 0.03
N LYS A 166 19.19 4.71 -0.26
CA LYS A 166 19.84 5.77 0.52
C LYS A 166 18.76 6.43 1.38
N ILE A 167 18.53 5.88 2.56
CA ILE A 167 17.51 6.32 3.54
C ILE A 167 18.15 6.55 4.89
#